data_AF-A0A5K1K6H7-F1
#
_entry.id   AF-A0A5K1K6H7-F1
#
_cell.length_a   1.000
_cell.length_b   1.000
_cell.length_c   1.000
_cell.angle_alpha   90.00
_cell.angle_beta   90.00
_cell.angle_gamma   90.00
#
_symmetry.space_group_name_H-M   'P 1'
#
loop_
_entity.id
_entity.type
_entity.pdbx_description
1 polymer ?
#
loop_
_entity_poly.entity_id
_entity_poly.type
_entity_poly.pdbx_seq_one_letter_code
_entity_poly.pdbx_strand_id
1 'polypeptide(L)'
;MALHDRALLLLWSVASWLLLAAAQPQHSIQHFDNLPARLFFFEDTTNVIYHDVVKGTVYTSPDEGKTWGVADGVPEGQAAMVIDHPFDNKI
;
A
#
# COMPACT_ATOMS: atom_id res chain seq x y z
N MET A 1 16.36 -47.13 -5.40
CA MET A 1 16.39 -46.37 -4.13
C MET A 1 17.12 -45.03 -4.28
N ALA A 2 18.36 -45.01 -4.80
CA ALA A 2 19.17 -43.78 -4.91
C ALA A 2 18.63 -42.62 -5.77
N LEU A 3 17.72 -42.86 -6.73
CA LEU A 3 17.16 -41.78 -7.57
C LEU A 3 16.13 -40.94 -6.82
N HIS A 4 15.32 -41.57 -5.95
CA HIS A 4 14.32 -40.88 -5.13
C HIS A 4 14.99 -40.03 -4.05
N ASP A 5 16.07 -40.52 -3.43
CA ASP A 5 16.83 -39.77 -2.42
C ASP A 5 17.48 -38.51 -3.01
N ARG A 6 18.00 -38.61 -4.23
CA ARG A 6 18.55 -37.46 -4.98
C ARG A 6 17.49 -36.43 -5.35
N ALA A 7 16.31 -36.89 -5.76
CA ALA A 7 15.18 -36.01 -6.05
C ALA A 7 14.66 -35.31 -4.79
N LEU A 8 14.62 -36.02 -3.65
CA LEU A 8 14.19 -35.47 -2.37
C LEU A 8 15.16 -34.38 -1.88
N LEU A 9 16.48 -34.62 -2.00
CA LEU A 9 17.51 -33.65 -1.64
C LEU A 9 17.48 -32.40 -2.53
N LEU A 10 17.19 -32.55 -3.82
CA LEU A 10 17.00 -31.42 -4.74
C LEU A 10 15.74 -30.61 -4.41
N LEU A 11 14.63 -31.28 -4.08
CA LEU A 11 13.42 -30.59 -3.64
C LEU A 11 13.65 -29.85 -2.32
N TRP A 12 14.40 -30.43 -1.40
CA TRP A 12 14.76 -29.80 -0.12
C TRP A 12 15.67 -28.58 -0.30
N SER A 13 16.66 -28.64 -1.18
CA SER A 13 17.54 -27.52 -1.45
C SER A 13 16.80 -26.38 -2.16
N VAL A 14 15.94 -26.68 -3.14
CA VAL A 14 15.10 -25.67 -3.80
C VAL A 14 14.11 -25.03 -2.81
N ALA A 15 13.46 -25.81 -1.94
CA ALA A 15 12.57 -25.28 -0.92
C ALA A 15 13.30 -24.36 0.08
N SER A 16 14.51 -24.74 0.49
CA SER A 16 15.35 -23.91 1.36
C SER A 16 15.74 -22.59 0.68
N TRP A 17 16.08 -22.61 -0.60
CA TRP A 17 16.37 -21.40 -1.39
C TRP A 17 15.14 -20.49 -1.54
N LEU A 18 13.95 -21.07 -1.72
CA LEU A 18 12.70 -20.30 -1.81
C LEU A 18 12.34 -19.60 -0.48
N LEU A 19 12.62 -20.23 0.66
CA LEU A 19 12.42 -19.61 1.99
C LEU A 19 13.36 -18.42 2.22
N LEU A 20 14.59 -18.49 1.71
CA LEU A 20 15.58 -17.40 1.78
C LEU A 20 15.28 -16.26 0.80
N ALA A 21 14.51 -16.52 -0.27
CA ALA A 21 14.10 -15.51 -1.25
C ALA A 21 12.91 -14.65 -0.81
N ALA A 22 12.37 -14.87 0.41
CA ALA A 22 11.32 -14.01 0.94
C ALA A 22 11.81 -12.56 1.04
N ALA A 23 11.07 -11.63 0.44
CA ALA A 23 11.42 -10.22 0.42
C ALA A 23 11.51 -9.65 1.84
N GLN A 24 12.54 -8.85 2.11
CA GLN A 24 12.64 -8.11 3.37
C GLN A 24 11.48 -7.11 3.49
N PRO A 25 10.97 -6.86 4.71
CA PRO A 25 9.94 -5.84 4.90
C PRO A 25 10.47 -4.47 4.46
N GLN A 26 9.67 -3.78 3.64
CA GLN A 26 9.99 -2.47 3.11
C GLN A 26 9.17 -1.41 3.85
N HIS A 27 9.76 -0.25 4.10
CA HIS A 27 9.06 0.92 4.61
C HIS A 27 9.56 2.18 3.89
N SER A 28 8.74 3.21 3.85
CA SER A 28 9.12 4.56 3.45
C SER A 28 8.58 5.56 4.47
N ILE A 29 9.14 6.77 4.46
CA ILE A 29 8.69 7.86 5.31
C ILE A 29 8.36 9.03 4.39
N GLN A 30 7.10 9.47 4.43
CA GLN A 30 6.64 10.69 3.77
C GLN A 30 6.23 11.70 4.84
N HIS A 31 6.70 12.94 4.69
CA HIS A 31 6.30 14.04 5.54
C HIS A 31 5.23 14.89 4.86
N PHE A 32 4.28 15.36 5.66
CA PHE A 32 3.25 16.33 5.27
C PHE A 32 3.37 17.55 6.17
N ASP A 33 3.08 18.73 5.61
CA ASP A 33 3.22 19.99 6.34
C ASP A 33 2.14 20.18 7.41
N ASN A 34 0.99 19.52 7.24
CA ASN A 34 -0.14 19.58 8.16
C ASN A 34 -0.52 18.18 8.66
N LEU A 35 -1.44 18.11 9.61
CA LEU A 35 -2.07 16.85 10.00
C LEU A 35 -3.30 16.58 9.12
N PRO A 36 -3.62 15.30 8.85
CA PRO A 36 -4.77 14.98 8.03
C PRO A 36 -6.07 15.31 8.77
N ALA A 37 -7.01 15.93 8.07
CA ALA A 37 -8.41 15.94 8.51
C ALA A 37 -9.06 14.56 8.32
N ARG A 38 -8.57 13.80 7.33
CA ARG A 38 -8.96 12.42 7.09
C ARG A 38 -7.77 11.61 6.58
N LEU A 39 -7.61 10.42 7.14
CA LEU A 39 -6.68 9.39 6.68
C LEU A 39 -7.42 8.06 6.75
N PHE A 40 -7.67 7.43 5.61
CA PHE A 40 -8.38 6.16 5.59
C PHE A 40 -7.85 5.22 4.50
N PHE A 41 -8.02 3.93 4.77
CA PHE A 41 -7.61 2.82 3.92
C PHE A 41 -8.86 2.15 3.38
N PHE A 42 -8.88 1.88 2.08
CA PHE A 42 -9.95 1.12 1.47
C PHE A 42 -9.81 -0.37 1.82
N GLU A 43 -10.93 -1.04 2.10
CA GLU A 43 -10.95 -2.44 2.48
C GLU A 43 -10.48 -3.34 1.34
N ASP A 44 -9.62 -4.31 1.66
CA ASP A 44 -9.08 -5.28 0.70
C ASP A 44 -8.36 -4.64 -0.51
N THR A 45 -7.88 -3.39 -0.39
CA THR A 45 -7.06 -2.74 -1.42
C THR A 45 -5.77 -2.15 -0.85
N THR A 46 -4.90 -1.70 -1.74
CA THR A 46 -3.68 -0.95 -1.38
C THR A 46 -3.90 0.57 -1.39
N ASN A 47 -5.11 1.04 -1.72
CA ASN A 47 -5.40 2.46 -1.86
C ASN A 47 -5.57 3.14 -0.49
N VAL A 48 -4.98 4.33 -0.34
CA VAL A 48 -5.07 5.16 0.85
C VAL A 48 -5.36 6.60 0.45
N ILE A 49 -6.20 7.28 1.21
CA ILE A 49 -6.46 8.71 1.06
C ILE A 49 -5.93 9.48 2.26
N TYR A 50 -5.28 10.61 1.98
CA TYR A 50 -4.89 11.61 2.95
C TYR A 50 -5.47 12.96 2.54
N HIS A 51 -6.27 13.59 3.41
CA HIS A 51 -6.84 14.92 3.17
C HIS A 51 -6.16 15.96 4.04
N ASP A 52 -5.43 16.87 3.41
CA ASP A 52 -4.93 18.09 4.03
C ASP A 52 -5.98 19.19 3.88
N VAL A 53 -6.81 19.40 4.91
CA VAL A 53 -7.85 20.44 4.89
C VAL A 53 -7.27 21.86 4.95
N VAL A 54 -6.06 22.02 5.49
CA VAL A 54 -5.40 23.33 5.59
C VAL A 54 -4.97 23.79 4.19
N LYS A 55 -4.42 22.87 3.39
CA LYS A 55 -4.10 23.12 1.98
C LYS A 55 -5.30 22.98 1.05
N GLY A 56 -6.37 22.31 1.47
CA GLY A 56 -7.48 21.96 0.59
C GLY A 56 -7.08 20.94 -0.48
N THR A 57 -6.12 20.05 -0.18
CA THR A 57 -5.55 19.08 -1.12
C THR A 57 -5.80 17.66 -0.64
N VAL A 58 -6.19 16.80 -1.57
CA VAL A 58 -6.34 15.36 -1.35
C VAL A 58 -5.17 14.65 -1.99
N TYR A 59 -4.50 13.80 -1.23
CA TYR A 59 -3.44 12.92 -1.70
C TYR A 59 -3.94 11.48 -1.69
N THR A 60 -3.49 10.71 -2.67
CA THR A 60 -3.76 9.27 -2.80
C THR A 60 -2.45 8.49 -2.84
N SER A 61 -2.46 7.32 -2.24
CA SER A 61 -1.39 6.34 -2.33
C SER A 61 -1.94 5.03 -2.86
N PRO A 62 -1.40 4.48 -3.97
CA PRO A 62 -1.83 3.19 -4.51
C PRO A 62 -1.07 2.00 -3.89
N ASP A 63 -0.19 2.24 -2.92
CA ASP A 63 0.78 1.28 -2.41
C ASP A 63 0.89 1.32 -0.87
N GLU A 64 -0.26 1.40 -0.20
CA GLU A 64 -0.40 1.34 1.26
C GLU A 64 0.32 2.47 2.00
N GLY A 65 0.43 3.64 1.37
CA GLY A 65 1.07 4.82 1.94
C GLY A 65 2.57 4.91 1.67
N LYS A 66 3.13 4.08 0.77
CA LYS A 66 4.57 4.12 0.46
C LYS A 66 4.94 5.30 -0.43
N THR A 67 4.13 5.58 -1.44
CA THR A 67 4.24 6.72 -2.34
C THR A 67 2.92 7.49 -2.37
N TRP A 68 3.01 8.80 -2.56
CA TRP A 68 1.87 9.71 -2.49
C TRP A 68 1.84 10.62 -3.71
N GLY A 69 0.66 10.77 -4.30
CA GLY A 69 0.38 11.73 -5.36
C GLY A 69 -0.86 12.56 -5.04
N VAL A 70 -1.04 13.68 -5.73
CA VAL A 70 -2.31 14.44 -5.67
C VAL A 70 -3.41 13.61 -6.33
N ALA A 71 -4.60 13.61 -5.75
CA ALA A 71 -5.74 12.87 -6.29
C ALA A 71 -6.15 13.41 -7.66
N ASP A 72 -6.26 12.52 -8.65
CA ASP A 72 -6.69 12.88 -9.99
C ASP A 72 -8.12 13.42 -10.00
N GLY A 73 -8.36 14.48 -10.79
CA GLY A 73 -9.68 15.08 -10.94
C GLY A 73 -10.16 15.93 -9.75
N VAL A 74 -9.38 16.04 -8.68
CA VAL A 74 -9.65 16.94 -7.55
C VAL A 74 -8.76 18.18 -7.67
N PRO A 75 -9.31 19.38 -7.89
CA PRO A 75 -8.51 20.59 -7.92
C PRO A 75 -7.81 20.84 -6.57
N GLU A 76 -6.50 21.06 -6.61
CA GLU A 76 -5.72 21.46 -5.44
C GLU A 76 -6.25 22.77 -4.86
N GLY A 77 -6.22 22.92 -3.53
CA GLY A 77 -6.69 24.14 -2.86
C GLY A 77 -8.20 24.23 -2.62
N GLN A 78 -8.99 23.28 -3.13
CA GLN A 78 -10.45 23.40 -3.17
C GLN A 78 -11.19 22.31 -2.39
N ALA A 79 -10.49 21.26 -1.95
CA ALA A 79 -11.13 20.14 -1.25
C ALA A 79 -11.44 20.50 0.21
N ALA A 80 -12.72 20.74 0.51
CA ALA A 80 -13.19 21.07 1.86
C ALA A 80 -13.46 19.85 2.74
N MET A 81 -13.86 18.72 2.15
CA MET A 81 -14.24 17.50 2.87
C MET A 81 -14.04 16.26 2.02
N VAL A 82 -13.67 15.15 2.66
CA VAL A 82 -13.69 13.81 2.08
C VAL A 82 -14.76 12.98 2.79
N ILE A 83 -15.64 12.37 2.00
CA ILE A 83 -16.74 11.53 2.46
C ILE A 83 -16.53 10.13 1.87
N ASP A 84 -16.47 9.13 2.74
CA ASP A 84 -16.37 7.73 2.30
C ASP A 84 -17.71 7.28 1.74
N HIS A 85 -17.69 6.48 0.68
CA HIS A 85 -18.91 5.94 0.13
C HIS A 85 -19.48 4.88 1.09
N PRO A 86 -20.75 4.98 1.54
CA PRO A 86 -21.27 4.20 2.67
C PRO A 86 -21.44 2.70 2.39
N PHE A 87 -21.43 2.30 1.11
CA PHE A 87 -21.64 0.93 0.67
C PHE A 87 -20.55 0.41 -0.26
N ASP A 88 -19.55 1.24 -0.57
CA ASP A 88 -18.48 0.87 -1.49
C ASP A 88 -17.15 1.41 -0.95
N ASN A 89 -16.46 0.54 -0.22
CA ASN A 89 -15.22 0.85 0.46
C ASN A 89 -14.02 0.11 -0.17
N LYS A 90 -14.14 -0.36 -1.42
CA LYS A 90 -13.15 -1.24 -2.07
C LYS A 90 -12.60 -0.72 -3.40
N ILE A 91 -12.81 0.56 -3.72
CA ILE A 91 -12.38 1.15 -5.01
C ILE A 91 -10.90 1.55 -4.97
#